data_AF-A0A3D1CZY4-F1
#
_entry.id   AF-A0A3D1CZY4-F1
#
_cell.length_a   1.000
_cell.length_b   1.000
_cell.length_c   1.000
_cell.angle_alpha   90.00
_cell.angle_beta   90.00
_cell.angle_gamma   90.00
#
_symmetry.space_group_name_H-M   'P 1'
#
loop_
_entity.id
_entity.type
_entity.pdbx_description
1 polymer ?
#
loop_
_entity_poly.entity_id
_entity_poly.type
_entity_poly.pdbx_seq_one_letter_code
_entity_poly.pdbx_strand_id
1 'polypeptide(L)'
;MISFGPVPSRRLGKSLGINNIPGDKICTYACIYCQVGATRHYTLDRQSFYSPEQIFAAVEKHLGKLQQMPDYLTFVPNGEPTLDIHLEESISLLKKIGIPIAVITNASLLGDAQVRDALSLADWVSVKVDANDEAVWKKINRPHPKLTFESYKEGLLTFASAYRGLLATETMMVDGVNDGAELLQRNASLIATINPATAYISIPTRPPAMRSVKKPDEAAINRAYQIYTGAGLHSEMLLGFEGSDTGFTGDAREDILNMSAVHPIREETMGEILRKNGAESGLPDQLIRENVIREVIYQDKKFWIRNFSGK
;
A
#
# COMPACT_ATOMS: atom_id res chain seq x y z
N MET A 1 -3.90 -6.00 14.69
CA MET A 1 -3.56 -7.37 14.27
C MET A 1 -2.62 -7.28 13.09
N ILE A 2 -1.73 -8.27 12.98
CA ILE A 2 -0.49 -8.17 12.19
C ILE A 2 -0.64 -8.68 10.76
N SER A 3 -1.47 -9.69 10.50
CA SER A 3 -1.60 -10.31 9.16
C SER A 3 -3.06 -10.39 8.69
N PHE A 4 -3.29 -10.31 7.38
CA PHE A 4 -4.62 -10.34 6.76
C PHE A 4 -4.61 -10.91 5.33
N GLY A 5 -5.76 -11.42 4.88
CA GLY A 5 -5.91 -12.00 3.55
C GLY A 5 -5.73 -13.52 3.54
N PRO A 6 -5.03 -14.11 2.55
CA PRO A 6 -4.47 -13.46 1.37
C PRO A 6 -5.55 -12.77 0.52
N VAL A 7 -5.17 -11.69 -0.16
CA VAL A 7 -6.06 -10.95 -1.05
C VAL A 7 -5.55 -11.03 -2.49
N PRO A 8 -6.44 -10.97 -3.50
CA PRO A 8 -6.03 -10.76 -4.88
C PRO A 8 -5.23 -9.46 -4.99
N SER A 9 -4.01 -9.57 -5.50
CA SER A 9 -3.11 -8.46 -5.77
C SER A 9 -3.11 -8.19 -7.27
N ARG A 10 -3.22 -6.91 -7.64
CA ARG A 10 -3.09 -6.46 -9.03
C ARG A 10 -1.66 -6.56 -9.58
N ARG A 11 -0.73 -7.12 -8.80
CA ARG A 11 0.72 -7.13 -9.05
C ARG A 11 1.35 -8.49 -8.78
N LEU A 12 0.91 -9.17 -7.72
CA LEU A 12 1.63 -10.27 -7.08
C LEU A 12 0.80 -11.55 -6.92
N GLY A 13 -0.25 -11.75 -7.71
CA GLY A 13 -1.14 -12.91 -7.55
C GLY A 13 -1.94 -12.85 -6.24
N LYS A 14 -1.89 -13.87 -5.40
CA LYS A 14 -2.47 -13.88 -4.05
C LYS A 14 -1.43 -13.45 -3.03
N SER A 15 -1.69 -12.40 -2.27
CA SER A 15 -0.74 -11.92 -1.26
C SER A 15 -1.33 -11.84 0.13
N LEU A 16 -0.61 -12.39 1.11
CA LEU A 16 -0.90 -12.17 2.52
C LEU A 16 -0.29 -10.85 2.95
N GLY A 17 -1.13 -9.93 3.42
CA GLY A 17 -0.68 -8.63 3.88
C GLY A 17 -0.18 -8.68 5.33
N ILE A 18 0.89 -7.94 5.60
CA ILE A 18 1.50 -7.75 6.91
C ILE A 18 1.39 -6.26 7.27
N ASN A 19 0.68 -5.99 8.35
CA ASN A 19 0.60 -4.70 9.00
C ASN A 19 1.51 -4.67 10.23
N ASN A 20 2.76 -4.27 10.03
CA ASN A 20 3.74 -4.07 11.11
C ASN A 20 3.55 -2.74 11.88
N ILE A 21 2.52 -1.93 11.54
CA ILE A 21 2.20 -0.69 12.25
C ILE A 21 0.83 -0.82 12.94
N PRO A 22 0.77 -0.95 14.27
CA PRO A 22 -0.47 -1.06 15.02
C PRO A 22 -1.25 0.24 15.08
N GLY A 23 -2.57 0.10 15.25
CA GLY A 23 -3.44 1.21 15.66
C GLY A 23 -3.70 2.22 14.55
N ASP A 24 -3.58 3.51 14.89
CA ASP A 24 -3.79 4.62 13.99
C ASP A 24 -2.73 4.69 12.90
N LYS A 25 -3.06 5.41 11.82
CA LYS A 25 -2.14 5.61 10.71
C LYS A 25 -0.91 6.44 11.14
N ILE A 26 0.27 5.83 11.08
CA ILE A 26 1.57 6.48 11.34
C ILE A 26 2.38 6.47 10.06
N CYS A 27 2.66 7.64 9.52
CA CYS A 27 3.31 7.76 8.22
C CYS A 27 4.14 9.04 8.16
N THR A 28 5.18 9.01 7.33
CA THR A 28 5.97 10.20 7.01
C THR A 28 5.22 11.16 6.07
N TYR A 29 4.19 10.67 5.37
CA TYR A 29 3.37 11.38 4.38
C TYR A 29 1.88 11.44 4.79
N ALA A 30 1.16 12.40 4.23
CA ALA A 30 -0.30 12.49 4.29
C ALA A 30 -0.94 12.58 2.91
N CYS A 31 -0.61 11.60 2.05
CA CYS A 31 -1.05 11.60 0.66
C CYS A 31 -2.57 11.82 0.56
N ILE A 32 -2.99 12.76 -0.30
CA ILE A 32 -4.39 13.15 -0.45
C ILE A 32 -5.29 11.98 -0.89
N TYR A 33 -4.70 11.04 -1.62
CA TYR A 33 -5.36 9.87 -2.18
C TYR A 33 -5.35 8.65 -1.24
N CYS A 34 -4.74 8.74 -0.06
CA CYS A 34 -4.47 7.56 0.76
C CYS A 34 -5.76 6.86 1.20
N GLN A 35 -5.89 5.58 0.88
CA GLN A 35 -7.08 4.77 1.19
C GLN A 35 -7.25 4.46 2.69
N VAL A 36 -6.14 4.50 3.46
CA VAL A 36 -6.17 4.31 4.93
C VAL A 36 -6.82 5.53 5.61
N GLY A 37 -6.85 6.67 4.92
CA GLY A 37 -7.40 7.92 5.43
C GLY A 37 -6.33 8.97 5.74
N ALA A 38 -6.78 10.06 6.38
CA ALA A 38 -5.92 11.18 6.72
C ALA A 38 -4.90 10.80 7.80
N THR A 39 -3.64 11.19 7.59
CA THR A 39 -2.58 11.01 8.60
C THR A 39 -2.74 12.07 9.68
N ARG A 40 -2.83 11.64 10.94
CA ARG A 40 -2.83 12.52 12.12
C ARG A 40 -1.48 12.56 12.82
N HIS A 41 -0.73 11.46 12.75
CA HIS A 41 0.59 11.31 13.35
C HIS A 41 1.66 11.30 12.27
N TYR A 42 2.32 12.45 12.10
CA TYR A 42 3.46 12.62 11.19
C TYR A 42 4.74 12.40 11.99
N THR A 43 5.59 11.49 11.53
CA THR A 43 6.91 11.30 12.14
C THR A 43 7.93 10.87 11.09
N LEU A 44 9.19 11.20 11.33
CA LEU A 44 10.35 10.62 10.65
C LEU A 44 11.16 9.70 11.58
N ASP A 45 10.86 9.74 12.88
CA ASP A 45 11.55 8.95 13.88
C ASP A 45 11.06 7.51 13.75
N ARG A 46 11.99 6.63 13.40
CA ARG A 46 11.75 5.18 13.37
C ARG A 46 11.60 4.69 14.82
N GLN A 47 10.66 3.79 15.06
CA GLN A 47 10.38 3.25 16.39
C GLN A 47 10.05 1.76 16.34
N SER A 48 10.04 1.12 17.50
CA SER A 48 9.58 -0.27 17.65
C SER A 48 8.05 -0.31 17.69
N PHE A 49 7.45 -1.23 16.93
CA PHE A 49 6.00 -1.44 16.90
C PHE A 49 5.61 -2.82 17.40
N TYR A 50 6.17 -3.85 16.78
CA TYR A 50 6.06 -5.25 17.17
C TYR A 50 7.46 -5.86 17.16
N SER A 51 7.69 -6.89 17.98
CA SER A 51 8.92 -7.67 17.84
C SER A 51 8.87 -8.53 16.57
N PRO A 52 10.02 -8.83 15.95
CA PRO A 52 10.09 -9.74 14.80
C PRO A 52 9.38 -11.08 15.05
N GLU A 53 9.50 -11.64 16.26
CA GLU A 53 8.88 -12.90 16.67
C GLU A 53 7.36 -12.80 16.73
N GLN A 54 6.82 -11.66 17.17
CA GLN A 54 5.37 -11.42 17.15
C GLN A 54 4.85 -11.40 15.71
N ILE A 55 5.58 -10.76 14.79
CA ILE A 55 5.21 -10.74 13.37
C ILE A 55 5.28 -12.14 12.77
N PHE A 56 6.38 -12.86 13.00
CA PHE A 56 6.57 -14.22 12.50
C PHE A 56 5.48 -15.17 13.00
N ALA A 57 5.22 -15.20 14.31
CA ALA A 57 4.20 -16.07 14.90
C ALA A 57 2.80 -15.76 14.38
N ALA A 58 2.48 -14.47 14.17
CA ALA A 58 1.19 -14.07 13.61
C ALA A 58 1.03 -14.47 12.14
N VAL A 59 2.10 -14.38 11.34
CA VAL A 59 2.11 -14.85 9.95
C VAL A 59 2.02 -16.37 9.88
N GLU A 60 2.84 -17.10 10.63
CA GLU A 60 2.84 -18.57 10.67
C GLU A 60 1.47 -19.12 11.10
N LYS A 61 0.88 -18.56 12.17
CA LYS A 61 -0.47 -18.92 12.60
C LYS A 61 -1.51 -18.64 11.52
N HIS A 62 -1.41 -17.52 10.80
CA HIS A 62 -2.34 -17.19 9.73
C HIS A 62 -2.22 -18.21 8.59
N LEU A 63 -1.01 -18.49 8.13
CA LEU A 63 -0.74 -19.47 7.07
C LEU A 63 -1.29 -20.86 7.42
N GLY A 64 -1.18 -21.29 8.68
CA GLY A 64 -1.72 -22.57 9.14
C GLY A 64 -3.25 -22.69 9.09
N LYS A 65 -3.98 -21.57 8.93
CA LYS A 65 -5.44 -21.57 8.73
C LYS A 65 -5.86 -21.59 7.26
N LEU A 66 -4.92 -21.37 6.33
CA LEU A 66 -5.26 -21.21 4.91
C LEU A 66 -5.38 -22.55 4.18
N GLN A 67 -6.32 -22.62 3.24
CA GLN A 67 -6.43 -23.75 2.31
C GLN A 67 -5.41 -23.69 1.17
N GLN A 68 -4.94 -22.49 0.83
CA GLN A 68 -3.96 -22.23 -0.24
C GLN A 68 -2.94 -21.24 0.25
N MET A 69 -1.67 -21.52 -0.02
CA MET A 69 -0.57 -20.62 0.33
C MET A 69 -0.57 -19.38 -0.57
N PRO A 70 -0.20 -18.20 -0.05
CA PRO A 70 -0.03 -17.00 -0.87
C PRO A 70 1.23 -17.10 -1.74
N ASP A 71 1.24 -16.36 -2.85
CA ASP A 71 2.41 -16.15 -3.70
C ASP A 71 3.44 -15.22 -3.04
N TYR A 72 2.96 -14.27 -2.21
CA TYR A 72 3.81 -13.29 -1.52
C TYR A 72 3.33 -12.98 -0.10
N LEU A 73 4.29 -12.76 0.80
CA LEU A 73 4.11 -12.05 2.06
C LEU A 73 4.44 -10.57 1.85
N THR A 74 3.48 -9.67 1.97
CA THR A 74 3.68 -8.25 1.66
C THR A 74 3.58 -7.36 2.88
N PHE A 75 4.63 -6.59 3.20
CA PHE A 75 4.53 -5.47 4.13
C PHE A 75 3.74 -4.32 3.48
N VAL A 76 2.50 -4.14 3.93
CA VAL A 76 1.56 -3.11 3.49
C VAL A 76 0.73 -2.62 4.69
N PRO A 77 1.36 -1.86 5.61
CA PRO A 77 0.75 -1.48 6.87
C PRO A 77 -0.16 -0.25 6.77
N ASN A 78 -0.75 0.11 7.91
CA ASN A 78 -1.45 1.37 8.13
C ASN A 78 -0.47 2.54 8.27
N GLY A 79 0.34 2.78 7.26
CA GLY A 79 1.44 3.71 7.41
C GLY A 79 2.57 3.48 6.44
N GLU A 80 3.75 3.96 6.83
CA GLU A 80 4.99 3.72 6.10
C GLU A 80 5.78 2.59 6.78
N PRO A 81 5.91 1.39 6.18
CA PRO A 81 6.52 0.21 6.84
C PRO A 81 7.95 0.44 7.33
N THR A 82 8.70 1.33 6.67
CA THR A 82 10.10 1.63 7.00
C THR A 82 10.27 2.44 8.29
N LEU A 83 9.17 2.92 8.89
CA LEU A 83 9.19 3.52 10.23
C LEU A 83 9.47 2.49 11.34
N ASP A 84 9.33 1.20 11.05
CA ASP A 84 9.64 0.14 12.01
C ASP A 84 11.16 -0.11 12.07
N ILE A 85 11.75 0.03 13.25
CA ILE A 85 13.18 -0.27 13.44
C ILE A 85 13.48 -1.76 13.25
N HIS A 86 12.49 -2.63 13.43
CA HIS A 86 12.64 -4.08 13.34
C HIS A 86 12.34 -4.65 11.95
N LEU A 87 12.18 -3.81 10.93
CA LEU A 87 11.82 -4.26 9.58
C LEU A 87 12.84 -5.27 9.01
N GLU A 88 14.14 -5.02 9.17
CA GLU A 88 15.22 -5.91 8.68
C GLU A 88 15.16 -7.30 9.32
N GLU A 89 15.05 -7.33 10.66
CA GLU A 89 14.96 -8.55 11.46
C GLU A 89 13.68 -9.32 11.12
N SER A 90 12.57 -8.60 10.94
CA SER A 90 11.27 -9.17 10.59
C SER A 90 11.29 -9.81 9.21
N ILE A 91 11.87 -9.14 8.20
CA ILE A 91 12.05 -9.70 6.85
C ILE A 91 12.94 -10.96 6.96
N SER A 92 14.09 -10.85 7.62
CA SER A 92 15.04 -11.97 7.80
C SER A 92 14.38 -13.20 8.43
N LEU A 93 13.53 -13.00 9.45
CA LEU A 93 12.85 -14.08 10.13
C LEU A 93 11.76 -14.72 9.25
N LEU A 94 10.97 -13.90 8.54
CA LEU A 94 9.93 -14.36 7.62
C LEU A 94 10.50 -15.13 6.41
N LYS A 95 11.72 -14.84 5.94
CA LYS A 95 12.35 -15.60 4.84
C LYS A 95 12.47 -17.09 5.14
N LYS A 96 12.50 -17.50 6.41
CA LYS A 96 12.53 -18.91 6.83
C LYS A 96 11.26 -19.69 6.44
N ILE A 97 10.16 -18.99 6.16
CA ILE A 97 8.89 -19.60 5.71
C ILE A 97 9.01 -20.11 4.26
N GLY A 98 9.92 -19.53 3.45
CA GLY A 98 10.11 -19.92 2.06
C GLY A 98 9.10 -19.32 1.07
N ILE A 99 8.34 -18.31 1.47
CA ILE A 99 7.46 -17.51 0.60
C ILE A 99 8.15 -16.18 0.30
N PRO A 100 8.18 -15.71 -0.97
CA PRO A 100 8.74 -14.42 -1.34
C PRO A 100 8.18 -13.24 -0.54
N ILE A 101 9.05 -12.30 -0.17
CA ILE A 101 8.70 -11.12 0.60
C ILE A 101 8.64 -9.89 -0.31
N ALA A 102 7.54 -9.16 -0.20
CA ALA A 102 7.29 -7.90 -0.87
C ALA A 102 7.20 -6.74 0.13
N VAL A 103 7.68 -5.56 -0.25
CA VAL A 103 7.49 -4.32 0.54
C VAL A 103 6.97 -3.20 -0.36
N ILE A 104 5.91 -2.51 0.08
CA ILE A 104 5.41 -1.31 -0.59
C ILE A 104 5.75 -0.11 0.31
N THR A 105 6.59 0.80 -0.18
CA THR A 105 7.07 1.97 0.56
C THR A 105 6.76 3.26 -0.19
N ASN A 106 6.50 4.33 0.56
CA ASN A 106 6.40 5.69 0.02
C ASN A 106 7.76 6.32 -0.31
N ALA A 107 8.87 5.58 -0.12
CA ALA A 107 10.25 5.95 -0.44
C ALA A 107 10.84 7.14 0.36
N SER A 108 10.07 7.73 1.27
CA SER A 108 10.46 8.95 1.99
C SER A 108 11.67 8.81 2.92
N LEU A 109 11.94 7.59 3.41
CA LEU A 109 13.05 7.29 4.32
C LEU A 109 14.24 6.61 3.64
N LEU A 110 14.26 6.51 2.30
CA LEU A 110 15.37 5.87 1.57
C LEU A 110 16.71 6.62 1.69
N GLY A 111 16.72 7.82 2.28
CA GLY A 111 17.95 8.50 2.68
C GLY A 111 18.70 7.80 3.83
N ASP A 112 17.99 7.05 4.68
CA ASP A 112 18.58 6.26 5.77
C ASP A 112 19.17 4.95 5.23
N ALA A 113 20.46 4.72 5.51
CA ALA A 113 21.15 3.49 5.10
C ALA A 113 20.52 2.23 5.69
N GLN A 114 20.09 2.27 6.96
CA GLN A 114 19.49 1.12 7.61
C GLN A 114 18.14 0.74 6.98
N VAL A 115 17.39 1.73 6.48
CA VAL A 115 16.15 1.47 5.73
C VAL A 115 16.47 0.78 4.40
N ARG A 116 17.51 1.24 3.70
CA ARG A 116 17.95 0.59 2.44
C ARG A 116 18.43 -0.83 2.68
N ASP A 117 19.19 -1.06 3.75
CA ASP A 117 19.69 -2.38 4.13
C ASP A 117 18.53 -3.33 4.44
N ALA A 118 17.55 -2.89 5.24
CA ALA A 118 16.33 -3.65 5.52
C ALA A 118 15.58 -4.05 4.24
N LEU A 119 15.34 -3.09 3.34
CA LEU A 119 14.62 -3.31 2.08
C LEU A 119 15.41 -4.20 1.10
N SER A 120 16.74 -4.22 1.19
CA SER A 120 17.59 -5.05 0.32
C SER A 120 17.36 -6.56 0.49
N LEU A 121 16.78 -6.96 1.62
CA LEU A 121 16.46 -8.36 1.92
C LEU A 121 15.17 -8.86 1.27
N ALA A 122 14.29 -7.94 0.85
CA ALA A 122 13.04 -8.28 0.19
C ALA A 122 13.27 -8.75 -1.25
N ASP A 123 12.39 -9.62 -1.75
CA ASP A 123 12.49 -10.17 -3.10
C ASP A 123 11.86 -9.21 -4.13
N TRP A 124 10.85 -8.43 -3.69
CA TRP A 124 10.19 -7.40 -4.48
C TRP A 124 9.96 -6.13 -3.66
N VAL A 125 10.27 -4.96 -4.22
CA VAL A 125 10.02 -3.67 -3.58
C VAL A 125 9.31 -2.75 -4.56
N SER A 126 8.19 -2.16 -4.13
CA SER A 126 7.52 -1.09 -4.87
C SER A 126 7.70 0.24 -4.15
N VAL A 127 8.37 1.18 -4.82
CA VAL A 127 8.56 2.55 -4.36
C VAL A 127 7.51 3.46 -5.00
N LYS A 128 6.89 4.35 -4.20
CA LYS A 128 5.98 5.36 -4.77
C LYS A 128 6.76 6.52 -5.37
N VAL A 129 6.42 6.86 -6.61
CA VAL A 129 7.02 7.96 -7.39
C VAL A 129 5.89 8.74 -8.05
N ASP A 130 5.23 9.59 -7.26
CA ASP A 130 4.02 10.30 -7.69
C ASP A 130 4.30 11.60 -8.45
N ALA A 131 5.49 12.16 -8.28
CA ALA A 131 5.91 13.40 -8.92
C ALA A 131 7.45 13.57 -8.95
N ASN A 132 7.94 14.15 -10.05
CA ASN A 132 9.29 14.74 -10.16
C ASN A 132 9.20 16.28 -10.22
N ASP A 133 8.36 16.86 -9.37
CA ASP A 133 8.20 18.30 -9.17
C ASP A 133 7.87 18.53 -7.69
N GLU A 134 8.62 19.41 -7.02
CA GLU A 134 8.49 19.61 -5.58
C GLU A 134 7.11 20.14 -5.18
N ALA A 135 6.53 21.06 -5.96
CA ALA A 135 5.23 21.64 -5.66
C ALA A 135 4.13 20.58 -5.79
N VAL A 136 4.21 19.73 -6.82
CA VAL A 136 3.29 18.61 -7.00
C VAL A 136 3.47 17.57 -5.89
N TRP A 137 4.71 17.20 -5.56
CA TRP A 137 5.03 16.28 -4.46
C TRP A 137 4.45 16.77 -3.13
N LYS A 138 4.64 18.05 -2.79
CA LYS A 138 4.03 18.67 -1.61
C LYS A 138 2.50 18.63 -1.65
N LYS A 139 1.90 18.91 -2.81
CA LYS A 139 0.44 18.91 -3.00
C LYS A 139 -0.17 17.51 -2.87
N ILE A 140 0.45 16.51 -3.47
CA ILE A 140 -0.10 15.14 -3.55
C ILE A 140 0.28 14.28 -2.36
N ASN A 141 1.56 14.27 -1.94
CA ASN A 141 2.07 13.40 -0.87
C ASN A 141 2.00 14.04 0.51
N ARG A 142 1.98 15.39 0.59
CA ARG A 142 1.99 16.15 1.85
C ARG A 142 3.03 15.60 2.84
N PRO A 143 4.32 15.73 2.50
CA PRO A 143 5.40 15.17 3.27
C PRO A 143 5.52 15.83 4.65
N HIS A 144 6.10 15.10 5.61
CA HIS A 144 6.51 15.68 6.89
C HIS A 144 7.39 16.92 6.63
N PRO A 145 7.21 18.05 7.37
CA PRO A 145 7.89 19.32 7.07
C PRO A 145 9.43 19.28 7.06
N LYS A 146 10.02 18.32 7.78
CA LYS A 146 11.48 18.10 7.80
C LYS A 146 12.02 17.30 6.60
N LEU A 147 11.16 16.69 5.78
CA LEU A 147 11.60 16.02 4.55
C LEU A 147 11.76 17.04 3.43
N THR A 148 12.87 16.93 2.71
CA THR A 148 13.12 17.72 1.51
C THR A 148 12.92 16.89 0.27
N PHE A 149 12.54 17.54 -0.83
CA PHE A 149 12.35 16.87 -2.11
C PHE A 149 13.66 16.28 -2.63
N GLU A 150 14.78 17.00 -2.48
CA GLU A 150 16.10 16.52 -2.88
C GLU A 150 16.55 15.31 -2.07
N SER A 151 16.41 15.32 -0.73
CA SER A 151 16.76 14.15 0.09
C SER A 151 15.94 12.91 -0.26
N TYR A 152 14.67 13.08 -0.62
CA TYR A 152 13.81 11.99 -1.11
C TYR A 152 14.35 11.42 -2.44
N LYS A 153 14.67 12.30 -3.40
CA LYS A 153 15.18 11.88 -4.71
C LYS A 153 16.54 11.20 -4.62
N GLU A 154 17.47 11.76 -3.84
CA GLU A 154 18.79 11.18 -3.63
C GLU A 154 18.70 9.79 -2.98
N GLY A 155 17.88 9.64 -1.93
CA GLY A 155 17.63 8.36 -1.28
C GLY A 155 17.02 7.33 -2.24
N LEU A 156 16.04 7.74 -3.03
CA LEU A 156 15.38 6.92 -4.04
C LEU A 156 16.37 6.40 -5.10
N LEU A 157 17.19 7.28 -5.68
CA LEU A 157 18.19 6.90 -6.69
C LEU A 157 19.29 6.02 -6.09
N THR A 158 19.74 6.34 -4.87
CA THR A 158 20.74 5.53 -4.15
C THR A 158 20.21 4.11 -3.93
N PHE A 159 19.00 3.96 -3.42
CA PHE A 159 18.37 2.65 -3.24
C PHE A 159 18.22 1.89 -4.56
N ALA A 160 17.70 2.54 -5.60
CA ALA A 160 17.51 1.93 -6.91
C ALA A 160 18.81 1.36 -7.51
N SER A 161 19.93 2.09 -7.34
CA SER A 161 21.23 1.64 -7.85
C SER A 161 21.80 0.41 -7.13
N ALA A 162 21.45 0.25 -5.85
CA ALA A 162 22.01 -0.78 -4.97
C ALA A 162 21.12 -2.02 -4.86
N TYR A 163 19.80 -1.86 -4.97
CA TYR A 163 18.84 -2.94 -4.82
C TYR A 163 18.98 -3.97 -5.95
N ARG A 164 18.91 -5.27 -5.60
CA ARG A 164 19.14 -6.39 -6.51
C ARG A 164 17.92 -7.28 -6.73
N GLY A 165 16.85 -7.07 -5.98
CA GLY A 165 15.57 -7.75 -6.21
C GLY A 165 14.76 -7.10 -7.33
N LEU A 166 13.49 -7.47 -7.42
CA LEU A 166 12.57 -6.91 -8.41
C LEU A 166 12.06 -5.54 -7.93
N LEU A 167 12.55 -4.47 -8.56
CA LEU A 167 12.12 -3.10 -8.26
C LEU A 167 10.93 -2.72 -9.13
N ALA A 168 9.87 -2.23 -8.51
CA ALA A 168 8.75 -1.60 -9.19
C ALA A 168 8.60 -0.15 -8.74
N THR A 169 8.07 0.71 -9.62
CA THR A 169 7.60 2.03 -9.23
C THR A 169 6.09 2.08 -9.31
N GLU A 170 5.45 2.88 -8.46
CA GLU A 170 4.02 3.17 -8.58
C GLU A 170 3.74 4.67 -8.53
N THR A 171 3.01 5.16 -9.53
CA THR A 171 2.52 6.53 -9.62
C THR A 171 1.01 6.53 -9.47
N MET A 172 0.50 7.14 -8.39
CA MET A 172 -0.92 7.42 -8.23
C MET A 172 -1.29 8.72 -8.95
N MET A 173 -2.05 8.62 -10.03
CA MET A 173 -2.53 9.79 -10.77
C MET A 173 -3.81 10.35 -10.16
N VAL A 174 -3.84 11.67 -9.97
CA VAL A 174 -4.98 12.41 -9.44
C VAL A 174 -5.31 13.56 -10.39
N ASP A 175 -6.58 13.65 -10.74
CA ASP A 175 -7.16 14.68 -11.61
C ASP A 175 -6.77 16.10 -11.17
N GLY A 176 -6.20 16.88 -12.09
CA GLY A 176 -5.78 18.27 -11.86
C GLY A 176 -4.63 18.43 -10.84
N VAL A 177 -3.89 17.36 -10.56
CA VAL A 177 -2.75 17.39 -9.62
C VAL A 177 -1.44 17.00 -10.31
N ASN A 178 -1.37 15.79 -10.88
CA ASN A 178 -0.15 15.26 -11.51
C ASN A 178 -0.39 14.59 -12.87
N ASP A 179 -1.55 14.84 -13.49
CA ASP A 179 -2.01 14.23 -14.75
C ASP A 179 -1.77 15.11 -16.00
N GLY A 180 -1.15 16.28 -15.81
CA GLY A 180 -0.70 17.16 -16.90
C GLY A 180 0.48 16.58 -17.68
N ALA A 181 0.49 16.77 -19.00
CA ALA A 181 1.49 16.16 -19.90
C ALA A 181 2.95 16.43 -19.49
N GLU A 182 3.29 17.68 -19.16
CA GLU A 182 4.64 18.07 -18.76
C GLU A 182 5.06 17.41 -17.43
N LEU A 183 4.15 17.37 -16.45
CA LEU A 183 4.40 16.72 -15.15
C LEU A 183 4.62 15.21 -15.33
N LEU A 184 3.82 14.58 -16.18
CA LEU A 184 3.96 13.17 -16.54
C LEU A 184 5.30 12.88 -17.22
N GLN A 185 5.73 13.74 -18.17
CA GLN A 185 7.04 13.62 -18.81
C GLN A 185 8.18 13.72 -17.81
N ARG A 186 8.15 14.72 -16.92
CA ARG A 186 9.15 14.88 -15.86
C ARG A 186 9.18 13.67 -14.93
N ASN A 187 8.03 13.12 -14.57
CA ASN A 187 7.95 11.93 -13.71
C ASN A 187 8.48 10.68 -14.41
N ALA A 188 8.09 10.46 -15.68
CA ALA A 188 8.59 9.37 -16.50
C ALA A 188 10.12 9.42 -16.63
N SER A 189 10.71 10.61 -16.82
CA SER A 189 12.17 10.78 -16.86
C SER A 189 12.85 10.38 -15.55
N LEU A 190 12.26 10.67 -14.38
CA LEU A 190 12.78 10.19 -13.09
C LEU A 190 12.64 8.68 -12.95
N ILE A 191 11.51 8.11 -13.35
CA ILE A 191 11.30 6.66 -13.28
C ILE A 191 12.26 5.92 -14.21
N ALA A 192 12.58 6.49 -15.38
CA ALA A 192 13.56 5.94 -16.29
C ALA A 192 14.96 5.85 -15.67
N THR A 193 15.37 6.81 -14.83
CA THR A 193 16.67 6.72 -14.12
C THR A 193 16.67 5.71 -12.99
N ILE A 194 15.50 5.36 -12.43
CA ILE A 194 15.32 4.28 -11.46
C ILE A 194 15.45 2.91 -12.13
N ASN A 195 15.09 2.81 -13.42
CA ASN A 195 15.10 1.59 -14.22
C ASN A 195 14.36 0.41 -13.55
N PRO A 196 13.07 0.56 -13.19
CA PRO A 196 12.31 -0.51 -12.56
C PRO A 196 11.97 -1.64 -13.56
N ALA A 197 11.72 -2.84 -13.04
CA ALA A 197 11.16 -3.95 -13.81
C ALA A 197 9.76 -3.63 -14.36
N THR A 198 8.95 -2.90 -13.58
CA THR A 198 7.62 -2.41 -13.99
C THR A 198 7.34 -1.04 -13.39
N ALA A 199 6.83 -0.13 -14.21
CA ALA A 199 6.30 1.16 -13.80
C ALA A 199 4.76 1.12 -13.79
N TYR A 200 4.17 1.02 -12.60
CA TYR A 200 2.73 0.99 -12.42
C TYR A 200 2.13 2.40 -12.44
N ILE A 201 1.10 2.58 -13.26
CA ILE A 201 0.24 3.77 -13.27
C ILE A 201 -1.07 3.38 -12.58
N SER A 202 -1.38 3.99 -11.44
CA SER A 202 -2.60 3.73 -10.69
C SER A 202 -3.49 4.96 -10.61
N ILE A 203 -4.78 4.72 -10.35
CA ILE A 203 -5.79 5.76 -10.12
C ILE A 203 -6.57 5.48 -8.83
N PRO A 204 -7.21 6.50 -8.23
CA PRO A 204 -8.14 6.30 -7.12
C PRO A 204 -9.32 5.41 -7.54
N THR A 205 -9.28 4.15 -7.12
CA THR A 205 -10.39 3.18 -7.29
C THR A 205 -11.17 2.95 -6.00
N ARG A 206 -10.79 3.63 -4.92
CA ARG A 206 -11.32 3.48 -3.57
C ARG A 206 -11.43 4.83 -2.87
N PRO A 207 -12.25 4.93 -1.80
CA PRO A 207 -12.42 6.17 -1.06
C PRO A 207 -11.06 6.76 -0.62
N PRO A 208 -10.67 7.95 -1.12
CA PRO A 208 -9.43 8.60 -0.74
C PRO A 208 -9.56 9.34 0.60
N ALA A 209 -8.42 9.71 1.20
CA ALA A 209 -8.39 10.53 2.41
C ALA A 209 -9.08 11.90 2.24
N MET A 210 -8.91 12.52 1.07
CA MET A 210 -9.52 13.81 0.74
C MET A 210 -10.67 13.62 -0.26
N ARG A 211 -11.88 14.05 0.10
CA ARG A 211 -13.07 13.96 -0.77
C ARG A 211 -12.93 14.68 -2.10
N SER A 212 -12.05 15.67 -2.19
CA SER A 212 -11.76 16.42 -3.42
C SER A 212 -10.94 15.63 -4.44
N VAL A 213 -10.36 14.48 -4.06
CA VAL A 213 -9.56 13.65 -4.96
C VAL A 213 -10.48 12.90 -5.92
N LYS A 214 -10.19 13.07 -7.22
CA LYS A 214 -10.86 12.38 -8.31
C LYS A 214 -9.84 11.60 -9.14
N LYS A 215 -10.30 10.53 -9.79
CA LYS A 215 -9.51 9.86 -10.81
C LYS A 215 -9.41 10.75 -12.06
N PRO A 216 -8.27 10.75 -12.77
CA PRO A 216 -8.16 11.40 -14.07
C PRO A 216 -9.15 10.81 -15.08
N ASP A 217 -9.40 11.55 -16.16
CA ASP A 217 -10.18 11.06 -17.29
C ASP A 217 -9.39 10.03 -18.14
N GLU A 218 -10.08 9.36 -19.06
CA GLU A 218 -9.49 8.32 -19.91
C GLU A 218 -8.39 8.87 -20.82
N ALA A 219 -8.53 10.11 -21.29
CA ALA A 219 -7.54 10.75 -22.14
C ALA A 219 -6.24 11.02 -21.38
N ALA A 220 -6.33 11.44 -20.11
CA ALA A 220 -5.19 11.62 -19.22
C ALA A 220 -4.50 10.29 -18.88
N ILE A 221 -5.28 9.24 -18.61
CA ILE A 221 -4.75 7.90 -18.35
C ILE A 221 -4.00 7.37 -19.58
N ASN A 222 -4.61 7.47 -20.76
CA ASN A 222 -3.98 7.04 -22.00
C ASN A 222 -2.70 7.85 -22.29
N ARG A 223 -2.74 9.17 -22.11
CA ARG A 223 -1.56 10.04 -22.27
C ARG A 223 -0.42 9.64 -21.34
N ALA A 224 -0.71 9.37 -20.06
CA ALA A 224 0.30 8.92 -19.12
C ALA A 224 0.95 7.61 -19.56
N TYR A 225 0.14 6.63 -19.97
CA TYR A 225 0.64 5.36 -20.51
C TYR A 225 1.57 5.57 -21.70
N GLN A 226 1.16 6.39 -22.69
CA GLN A 226 1.99 6.69 -23.87
C GLN A 226 3.29 7.43 -23.53
N ILE A 227 3.26 8.34 -22.57
CA ILE A 227 4.45 9.06 -22.11
C ILE A 227 5.44 8.09 -21.44
N TYR A 228 4.94 7.19 -20.59
CA TYR A 228 5.80 6.28 -19.84
C TYR A 228 6.41 5.22 -20.77
N THR A 229 5.61 4.62 -21.65
CA THR A 229 6.12 3.67 -22.65
C THR A 229 7.05 4.35 -23.66
N GLY A 230 6.76 5.58 -24.07
CA GLY A 230 7.63 6.40 -24.92
C GLY A 230 8.97 6.75 -24.27
N ALA A 231 9.05 6.78 -22.94
CA ALA A 231 10.29 6.93 -22.18
C ALA A 231 11.06 5.59 -22.00
N GLY A 232 10.59 4.50 -22.61
CA GLY A 232 11.22 3.18 -22.55
C GLY A 232 10.82 2.34 -21.32
N LEU A 233 9.80 2.76 -20.56
CA LEU A 233 9.37 2.05 -19.35
C LEU A 233 8.40 0.90 -19.69
N HIS A 234 8.64 -0.28 -19.11
CA HIS A 234 7.63 -1.33 -19.05
C HIS A 234 6.50 -0.87 -18.14
N SER A 235 5.39 -0.44 -18.73
CA SER A 235 4.31 0.26 -18.02
C SER A 235 3.07 -0.60 -17.90
N GLU A 236 2.50 -0.69 -16.70
CA GLU A 236 1.25 -1.42 -16.44
C GLU A 236 0.23 -0.52 -15.74
N MET A 237 -1.05 -0.69 -16.05
CA MET A 237 -2.11 0.16 -15.50
C MET A 237 -2.96 -0.57 -14.45
N LEU A 238 -3.07 0.04 -13.27
CA LEU A 238 -3.85 -0.47 -12.14
C LEU A 238 -5.19 0.29 -12.00
N LEU A 239 -6.05 0.14 -13.01
CA LEU A 239 -7.31 0.91 -13.14
C LEU A 239 -8.53 0.21 -12.54
N GLY A 240 -8.46 -1.11 -12.41
CA GLY A 240 -9.59 -1.97 -12.05
C GLY A 240 -9.63 -2.39 -10.59
N PHE A 241 -10.75 -3.05 -10.26
CA PHE A 241 -10.93 -3.81 -9.03
C PHE A 241 -10.11 -5.11 -9.08
N GLU A 242 -9.40 -5.39 -8.01
CA GLU A 242 -8.52 -6.55 -7.85
C GLU A 242 -9.22 -7.91 -7.81
N GLY A 243 -10.53 -7.93 -7.63
CA GLY A 243 -11.32 -9.15 -7.45
C GLY A 243 -11.68 -9.40 -5.98
N SER A 244 -12.57 -10.36 -5.75
CA SER A 244 -13.11 -10.66 -4.42
C SER A 244 -12.61 -11.98 -3.82
N ASP A 245 -11.78 -12.76 -4.53
CA ASP A 245 -11.31 -14.08 -4.08
C ASP A 245 -10.28 -14.00 -2.93
N THR A 246 -10.76 -13.63 -1.74
CA THR A 246 -9.92 -13.53 -0.54
C THR A 246 -9.79 -14.87 0.17
N GLY A 247 -8.66 -15.07 0.85
CA GLY A 247 -8.54 -16.09 1.88
C GLY A 247 -9.50 -15.82 3.04
N PHE A 248 -9.70 -16.85 3.85
CA PHE A 248 -10.54 -16.79 5.04
C PHE A 248 -9.91 -17.62 6.15
N THR A 249 -10.13 -17.19 7.39
CA THR A 249 -9.51 -17.83 8.57
C THR A 249 -10.47 -18.68 9.38
N GLY A 250 -11.76 -18.70 9.01
CA GLY A 250 -12.84 -19.29 9.80
C GLY A 250 -13.46 -18.30 10.80
N ASP A 251 -12.95 -17.08 10.89
CA ASP A 251 -13.51 -15.99 11.69
C ASP A 251 -13.74 -14.75 10.80
N ALA A 252 -14.99 -14.58 10.33
CA ALA A 252 -15.37 -13.46 9.48
C ALA A 252 -15.13 -12.10 10.14
N ARG A 253 -15.31 -12.01 11.46
CA ARG A 253 -15.09 -10.76 12.19
C ARG A 253 -13.60 -10.43 12.17
N GLU A 254 -12.75 -11.41 12.45
CA GLU A 254 -11.29 -11.26 12.37
C GLU A 254 -10.87 -10.80 10.97
N ASP A 255 -11.35 -11.47 9.93
CA ASP A 255 -11.02 -11.18 8.52
C ASP A 255 -11.44 -9.76 8.10
N ILE A 256 -12.67 -9.35 8.43
CA ILE A 256 -13.19 -8.00 8.12
C ILE A 256 -12.37 -6.94 8.86
N LEU A 257 -12.12 -7.13 10.16
CA LEU A 257 -11.43 -6.12 10.97
C LEU A 257 -9.96 -5.97 10.57
N ASN A 258 -9.32 -7.06 10.16
CA ASN A 258 -7.93 -7.08 9.71
C ASN A 258 -7.76 -6.44 8.34
N MET A 259 -8.61 -6.80 7.39
CA MET A 259 -8.56 -6.21 6.04
C MET A 259 -8.94 -4.74 6.07
N SER A 260 -10.05 -4.39 6.73
CA SER A 260 -10.55 -3.00 6.76
C SER A 260 -9.55 -2.02 7.36
N ALA A 261 -8.62 -2.50 8.21
CA ALA A 261 -7.59 -1.67 8.82
C ALA A 261 -6.76 -0.93 7.77
N VAL A 262 -6.26 -1.64 6.75
CA VAL A 262 -5.37 -1.11 5.70
C VAL A 262 -6.05 -0.86 4.36
N HIS A 263 -7.29 -1.34 4.23
CA HIS A 263 -7.91 -1.55 2.93
C HIS A 263 -9.44 -1.42 3.02
N PRO A 264 -10.04 -0.37 2.45
CA PRO A 264 -11.49 -0.30 2.30
C PRO A 264 -12.05 -1.59 1.66
N ILE A 265 -13.01 -2.23 2.30
CA ILE A 265 -13.61 -3.48 1.82
C ILE A 265 -14.78 -3.11 0.92
N ARG A 266 -14.78 -3.56 -0.34
CA ARG A 266 -15.90 -3.35 -1.27
C ARG A 266 -17.02 -4.36 -1.00
N GLU A 267 -18.26 -4.03 -1.34
CA GLU A 267 -19.44 -4.91 -1.15
C GLU A 267 -19.28 -6.33 -1.66
N GLU A 268 -18.73 -6.49 -2.86
CA GLU A 268 -18.49 -7.82 -3.43
C GLU A 268 -17.46 -8.62 -2.60
N THR A 269 -16.42 -7.96 -2.06
CA THR A 269 -15.44 -8.59 -1.16
C THR A 269 -16.04 -8.90 0.21
N MET A 270 -16.87 -8.00 0.76
CA MET A 270 -17.57 -8.22 2.03
C MET A 270 -18.46 -9.45 1.95
N GLY A 271 -19.27 -9.56 0.88
CA GLY A 271 -20.12 -10.71 0.64
C GLY A 271 -19.33 -12.02 0.56
N GLU A 272 -18.17 -11.99 -0.10
CA GLU A 272 -17.31 -13.18 -0.22
C GLU A 272 -16.69 -13.60 1.11
N ILE A 273 -16.24 -12.67 1.95
CA ILE A 273 -15.73 -12.96 3.29
C ILE A 273 -16.81 -13.62 4.16
N LEU A 274 -18.03 -13.07 4.14
CA LEU A 274 -19.17 -13.63 4.89
C LEU A 274 -19.51 -15.04 4.39
N ARG A 275 -19.61 -15.22 3.07
CA ARG A 275 -19.93 -16.49 2.44
C ARG A 275 -18.91 -17.58 2.77
N LYS A 276 -17.61 -17.29 2.63
CA LYS A 276 -16.54 -18.27 2.88
C LYS A 276 -16.43 -18.67 4.35
N ASN A 277 -16.72 -17.76 5.27
CA ASN A 277 -16.74 -18.04 6.70
C ASN A 277 -18.09 -18.58 7.22
N GLY A 278 -19.12 -18.70 6.36
CA GLY A 278 -20.47 -19.11 6.79
C GLY A 278 -21.11 -18.14 7.78
N ALA A 279 -20.76 -16.86 7.72
CA ALA A 279 -21.21 -15.84 8.67
C ALA A 279 -22.56 -15.23 8.28
N GLU A 280 -23.30 -14.73 9.28
CA GLU A 280 -24.57 -14.06 9.05
C GLU A 280 -24.41 -12.72 8.30
N SER A 281 -25.37 -12.40 7.44
CA SER A 281 -25.37 -11.18 6.64
C SER A 281 -25.45 -9.89 7.47
N GLY A 282 -25.89 -9.98 8.73
CA GLY A 282 -26.00 -8.85 9.66
C GLY A 282 -24.70 -8.46 10.36
N LEU A 283 -23.60 -9.22 10.18
CA LEU A 283 -22.31 -8.93 10.82
C LEU A 283 -21.77 -7.52 10.49
N PRO A 284 -21.79 -7.02 9.24
CA PRO A 284 -21.34 -5.67 8.95
C PRO A 284 -22.13 -4.59 9.72
N ASP A 285 -23.45 -4.77 9.87
CA ASP A 285 -24.30 -3.84 10.62
C ASP A 285 -23.99 -3.87 12.12
N GLN A 286 -23.68 -5.04 12.66
CA GLN A 286 -23.18 -5.16 14.03
C GLN A 286 -21.86 -4.39 14.20
N LEU A 287 -20.91 -4.56 13.28
CA LEU A 287 -19.62 -3.86 13.31
C LEU A 287 -19.76 -2.33 13.18
N ILE A 288 -20.76 -1.87 12.44
CA ILE A 288 -21.12 -0.44 12.35
C ILE A 288 -21.69 0.05 13.70
N ARG A 289 -22.59 -0.71 14.33
CA ARG A 289 -23.15 -0.37 15.66
C ARG A 289 -22.08 -0.34 16.75
N GLU A 290 -21.10 -1.21 16.67
CA GLU A 290 -19.91 -1.23 17.55
C GLU A 290 -18.90 -0.13 17.22
N ASN A 291 -19.17 0.68 16.19
CA ASN A 291 -18.34 1.82 15.76
C ASN A 291 -16.90 1.43 15.37
N VAL A 292 -16.68 0.18 14.93
CA VAL A 292 -15.35 -0.31 14.51
C VAL A 292 -15.13 -0.21 13.00
N ILE A 293 -16.21 -0.15 12.22
CA ILE A 293 -16.20 0.18 10.78
C ILE A 293 -17.32 1.18 10.47
N ARG A 294 -17.27 1.78 9.29
CA ARG A 294 -18.36 2.63 8.76
C ARG A 294 -18.58 2.36 7.28
N GLU A 295 -19.83 2.50 6.84
CA GLU A 295 -20.20 2.44 5.43
C GLU A 295 -19.89 3.77 4.71
N VAL A 296 -19.45 3.67 3.45
CA VAL A 296 -19.19 4.82 2.58
C VAL A 296 -19.50 4.47 1.14
N ILE A 297 -20.13 5.39 0.41
CA ILE A 297 -20.36 5.28 -1.04
C ILE A 297 -19.24 6.01 -1.78
N TYR A 298 -18.63 5.37 -2.77
CA TYR A 298 -17.63 5.96 -3.65
C TYR A 298 -17.76 5.39 -5.06
N GLN A 299 -17.92 6.27 -6.06
CA GLN A 299 -18.14 5.89 -7.47
C GLN A 299 -19.27 4.84 -7.62
N ASP A 300 -20.42 5.11 -7.00
CA ASP A 300 -21.62 4.24 -7.01
C ASP A 300 -21.39 2.83 -6.45
N LYS A 301 -20.31 2.64 -5.71
CA LYS A 301 -19.98 1.40 -5.01
C LYS A 301 -19.94 1.61 -3.51
N LYS A 302 -20.42 0.62 -2.78
CA LYS A 302 -20.43 0.58 -1.32
C LYS A 302 -19.12 0.00 -0.79
N PHE A 303 -18.57 0.66 0.21
CA PHE A 303 -17.36 0.26 0.92
C PHE A 303 -17.55 0.31 2.43
N TRP A 304 -16.79 -0.52 3.15
CA TRP A 304 -16.61 -0.44 4.59
C TRP A 304 -15.18 -0.05 4.90
N ILE A 305 -15.01 0.99 5.71
CA ILE A 305 -13.71 1.49 6.14
C ILE A 305 -13.59 1.35 7.65
N ARG A 306 -12.39 1.01 8.12
CA ARG A 306 -12.08 0.99 9.55
C ARG A 306 -12.34 2.33 10.20
N ASN A 307 -12.97 2.31 11.37
CA ASN A 307 -13.01 3.44 12.26
C ASN A 307 -12.00 3.24 13.40
N PHE A 308 -10.94 4.05 13.41
CA PHE A 308 -9.93 3.99 14.49
C PHE A 308 -10.32 4.85 15.70
N SER A 309 -11.23 5.83 15.52
CA SER A 309 -11.76 6.67 16.60
C SER A 309 -12.82 5.99 17.49
N GLY A 310 -12.95 4.67 17.42
CA GLY A 310 -13.89 3.86 18.21
C GLY A 310 -13.29 3.21 19.47
N LYS A 311 -12.14 3.69 19.96
CA LYS A 311 -11.56 3.28 21.25
C LYS A 311 -11.48 4.46 22.21
#